data_AF-A0A210QN56-F1
#
_entry.id   AF-A0A210QN56-F1
#
_cell.length_a   1.000
_cell.length_b   1.000
_cell.length_c   1.000
_cell.angle_alpha   90.00
_cell.angle_beta   90.00
_cell.angle_gamma   90.00
#
_symmetry.space_group_name_H-M   'P 1'
#
loop_
_entity.id
_entity.type
_entity.pdbx_description
1 polymer ?
#
loop_
_entity_poly.entity_id
_entity_poly.type
_entity_poly.pdbx_seq_one_letter_code
_entity_poly.pdbx_strand_id
1 'polypeptide(L)'
;MDARLSLLDNKNPIKWTRGQTQSSVPEDGSSCGVFVLMNAEAVTKNVPPRLMRQCHVHTYRQHELQRLISSSTTLEVKMKRCDLPFCSNPVKSERKHQRSQCPSCEKWSHKFCLGLDEDQLVNTCMFCC
;
A
#
# COMPACT_ATOMS: atom_id res chain seq x y z
N MET A 1 22.17 12.43 13.44
CA MET A 1 22.33 12.66 11.99
C MET A 1 21.11 13.44 11.54
N ASP A 2 21.15 14.77 11.48
CA ASP A 2 20.04 15.57 10.92
C ASP A 2 20.57 16.76 10.12
N ALA A 3 21.49 16.46 9.19
CA ALA A 3 22.08 17.43 8.26
C ALA A 3 21.27 17.50 6.95
N ARG A 4 19.93 17.59 7.02
CA ARG A 4 19.07 17.65 5.82
C ARG A 4 18.07 18.80 5.77
N LEU A 5 18.15 19.75 6.70
CA LEU A 5 17.28 20.94 6.75
C LEU A 5 18.01 22.26 6.41
N SER A 6 19.29 22.21 6.05
CA SER A 6 20.12 23.39 5.80
C SER A 6 20.17 23.87 4.33
N LEU A 7 19.29 23.38 3.45
CA LEU A 7 19.22 23.76 2.03
C LEU A 7 17.93 24.48 1.63
N LEU A 8 17.17 25.01 2.58
CA LEU A 8 16.07 25.92 2.25
C LEU A 8 16.65 27.30 1.93
N ASP A 9 16.72 27.60 0.64
CA ASP A 9 17.08 28.90 0.08
C ASP A 9 16.24 30.01 0.76
N ASN A 10 16.91 30.85 1.56
CA ASN A 10 16.30 31.91 2.37
C ASN A 10 15.57 32.98 1.52
N LYS A 11 15.66 32.89 0.19
CA LYS A 11 15.03 33.81 -0.77
C LYS A 11 13.60 33.46 -1.15
N ASN A 12 13.15 32.23 -0.89
CA ASN A 12 11.76 31.80 -1.11
C ASN A 12 11.28 30.93 0.06
N PRO A 13 10.79 31.52 1.15
CA PRO A 13 10.28 30.73 2.27
C PRO A 13 9.13 29.85 1.77
N ILE A 14 9.16 28.56 2.11
CA ILE A 14 8.03 27.65 1.88
C ILE A 14 6.83 28.23 2.63
N LYS A 15 5.87 28.78 1.89
CA LYS A 15 4.63 29.30 2.46
C LYS A 15 3.59 28.20 2.41
N TRP A 16 3.24 27.66 3.57
CA TRP A 16 2.08 26.81 3.70
C TRP A 16 0.82 27.64 3.41
N THR A 17 0.12 27.29 2.34
CA THR A 17 -1.17 27.89 2.01
C THR A 17 -2.29 26.94 2.39
N ARG A 18 -3.33 27.46 3.04
CA ARG A 18 -4.54 26.69 3.29
C ARG A 18 -5.30 26.52 1.97
N GLY A 19 -5.38 25.29 1.47
CA GLY A 19 -6.29 24.95 0.38
C GLY A 19 -7.75 25.03 0.86
N GLN A 20 -8.64 25.57 0.03
CA GLN A 20 -10.07 25.48 0.25
C GLN A 20 -10.62 24.31 -0.55
N THR A 21 -11.22 23.34 0.15
CA THR A 21 -11.86 22.18 -0.45
C THR A 21 -13.28 22.09 0.06
N GLN A 22 -14.25 22.01 -0.85
CA GLN A 22 -15.65 21.80 -0.50
C GLN A 22 -15.98 20.31 -0.58
N SER A 23 -16.62 19.79 0.47
CA SER A 23 -17.18 18.43 0.50
C SER A 23 -18.71 18.49 0.63
N SER A 24 -19.38 17.45 0.18
CA SER A 24 -20.80 17.28 0.47
C SER A 24 -21.02 17.03 1.97
N VAL A 25 -22.22 17.34 2.45
CA VAL A 25 -22.63 17.17 3.86
C VAL A 25 -23.39 15.85 3.99
N PRO A 26 -23.06 14.98 4.98
CA PRO A 26 -23.86 13.80 5.28
C PRO A 26 -25.28 14.17 5.67
N GLU A 27 -26.25 13.41 5.19
CA GLU A 27 -27.67 13.60 5.54
C GLU A 27 -28.05 12.88 6.85
N ASP A 28 -27.15 12.06 7.39
CA ASP A 28 -27.35 11.28 8.61
C ASP A 28 -26.13 11.35 9.56
N GLY A 29 -26.33 10.99 10.84
CA GLY A 29 -25.28 11.01 11.87
C GLY A 29 -24.34 9.79 11.87
N SER A 30 -24.62 8.77 11.07
CA SER A 30 -23.87 7.49 11.02
C SER A 30 -22.87 7.40 9.86
N SER A 31 -22.96 8.31 8.90
CA SER A 31 -22.23 8.30 7.64
C SER A 31 -21.00 9.21 7.65
N CYS A 32 -20.80 10.01 8.70
CA CYS A 32 -19.68 10.95 8.80
C CYS A 32 -18.30 10.29 8.55
N GLY A 33 -18.05 9.11 9.13
CA GLY A 33 -16.81 8.37 8.91
C GLY A 33 -16.65 7.89 7.46
N VAL A 34 -17.74 7.52 6.79
CA VAL A 34 -17.70 7.12 5.38
C VAL A 34 -17.39 8.31 4.48
N PHE A 35 -17.95 9.48 4.78
CA PHE A 35 -17.62 10.71 4.04
C PHE A 35 -16.15 11.09 4.19
N VAL A 36 -15.55 10.92 5.38
CA VAL A 36 -14.12 11.16 5.58
C VAL A 36 -13.28 10.25 4.67
N LEU A 37 -13.59 8.96 4.62
CA LEU A 37 -12.87 8.00 3.79
C LEU A 37 -13.06 8.26 2.29
N MET A 38 -14.29 8.49 1.85
CA MET A 38 -14.60 8.85 0.46
C MET A 38 -13.86 10.12 0.03
N ASN A 39 -13.83 11.15 0.89
CA ASN A 39 -13.14 12.40 0.59
C ASN A 39 -11.62 12.20 0.53
N ALA A 40 -11.04 11.42 1.44
CA ALA A 40 -9.61 11.10 1.41
C ALA A 40 -9.22 10.38 0.12
N GLU A 41 -10.01 9.38 -0.29
CA GLU A 41 -9.79 8.65 -1.54
C GLU A 41 -10.01 9.54 -2.78
N ALA A 42 -10.97 10.45 -2.74
CA ALA A 42 -11.17 11.42 -3.81
C ALA A 42 -9.94 12.33 -3.97
N VAL A 43 -9.38 12.84 -2.85
CA VAL A 43 -8.16 13.67 -2.87
C VAL A 43 -6.97 12.92 -3.45
N THR A 44 -6.74 11.65 -3.07
CA THR A 44 -5.61 10.87 -3.61
C THR A 44 -5.75 10.58 -5.09
N LYS A 45 -7.00 10.51 -5.60
CA LYS A 45 -7.31 10.30 -7.02
C LYS A 45 -7.48 11.59 -7.82
N ASN A 46 -7.21 12.76 -7.23
CA ASN A 46 -7.44 14.07 -7.83
C ASN A 46 -8.90 14.27 -8.31
N VAL A 47 -9.86 13.72 -7.56
CA VAL A 47 -11.30 13.84 -7.77
C VAL A 47 -11.86 14.85 -6.75
N PRO A 48 -12.73 15.79 -7.15
CA PRO A 48 -13.32 16.75 -6.22
C PRO A 48 -14.18 16.07 -5.13
N PRO A 49 -13.91 16.30 -3.83
CA PRO A 49 -14.69 15.70 -2.73
C PRO A 49 -16.19 16.02 -2.74
N ARG A 50 -16.60 17.14 -3.34
CA ARG A 50 -18.02 17.50 -3.56
C ARG A 50 -18.81 16.48 -4.41
N LEU A 51 -18.14 15.55 -5.09
CA LEU A 51 -18.79 14.47 -5.83
C LEU A 51 -19.15 13.27 -4.93
N MET A 52 -18.59 13.21 -3.72
CA MET A 52 -18.87 12.15 -2.75
C MET A 52 -20.16 12.47 -2.00
N ARG A 53 -21.28 11.92 -2.49
CA ARG A 53 -22.64 12.22 -2.00
C ARG A 53 -23.19 11.10 -1.12
N GLN A 54 -24.27 11.39 -0.39
CA GLN A 54 -24.99 10.43 0.44
C GLN A 54 -25.37 9.15 -0.31
N CYS A 55 -25.80 9.26 -1.58
CA CYS A 55 -26.15 8.11 -2.42
C CYS A 55 -25.00 7.11 -2.65
N HIS A 56 -23.74 7.51 -2.43
CA HIS A 56 -22.58 6.64 -2.62
C HIS A 56 -22.20 5.87 -1.34
N VAL A 57 -22.72 6.28 -0.17
CA VAL A 57 -22.30 5.72 1.14
C VAL A 57 -22.50 4.20 1.20
N HIS A 58 -23.66 3.70 0.77
CA HIS A 58 -23.96 2.28 0.84
C HIS A 58 -23.02 1.45 -0.04
N THR A 59 -22.87 1.86 -1.30
CA THR A 59 -21.96 1.23 -2.27
C THR A 59 -20.51 1.28 -1.78
N TYR A 60 -20.08 2.39 -1.18
CA TYR A 60 -18.74 2.52 -0.63
C TYR A 60 -18.48 1.55 0.52
N ARG A 61 -19.44 1.40 1.45
CA ARG A 61 -19.34 0.40 2.53
C ARG A 61 -19.21 -1.02 1.99
N GLN A 62 -19.98 -1.37 0.95
CA GLN A 62 -19.89 -2.68 0.29
C GLN A 62 -18.52 -2.88 -0.37
N HIS A 63 -18.03 -1.86 -1.07
CA HIS A 63 -16.71 -1.88 -1.70
C HIS A 63 -15.59 -2.12 -0.68
N GLU A 64 -15.57 -1.35 0.41
CA GLU A 64 -14.56 -1.50 1.46
C GLU A 64 -14.67 -2.84 2.19
N LEU A 65 -15.89 -3.35 2.42
CA LEU A 65 -16.07 -4.70 2.95
C LEU A 65 -15.45 -5.77 2.02
N GLN A 66 -15.72 -5.70 0.72
CA GLN A 66 -15.14 -6.64 -0.25
C GLN A 66 -13.61 -6.51 -0.30
N ARG A 67 -13.08 -5.28 -0.24
CA ARG A 67 -11.64 -5.05 -0.15
C ARG A 67 -11.06 -5.69 1.10
N LEU A 68 -11.67 -5.50 2.26
CA LEU A 68 -11.25 -6.10 3.51
C LEU A 68 -11.27 -7.63 3.43
N ILE A 69 -12.35 -8.24 2.94
CA ILE A 69 -12.46 -9.69 2.74
C ILE A 69 -11.39 -10.21 1.76
N SER A 70 -11.18 -9.52 0.64
CA SER A 70 -10.16 -9.93 -0.34
C SER A 70 -8.73 -9.79 0.20
N SER A 71 -8.50 -8.77 1.04
CA SER A 71 -7.22 -8.53 1.69
C SER A 71 -6.99 -9.43 2.91
N SER A 72 -8.05 -9.99 3.48
CA SER A 72 -8.00 -10.85 4.67
C SER A 72 -7.58 -12.29 4.36
N THR A 73 -7.22 -12.61 3.10
CA THR A 73 -6.40 -13.80 2.82
C THR A 73 -5.21 -13.79 3.78
N THR A 74 -5.26 -14.72 4.73
CA THR A 74 -4.40 -14.76 5.90
C THR A 74 -2.94 -14.64 5.49
N LEU A 75 -2.13 -13.97 6.33
CA LEU A 75 -0.67 -13.92 6.20
C LEU A 75 -0.08 -15.32 5.90
N GLU A 76 -0.72 -16.38 6.36
CA GLU A 76 -0.38 -17.77 6.04
C GLU A 76 -0.43 -18.13 4.55
N VAL A 77 -1.29 -17.52 3.72
CA VAL A 77 -1.38 -17.78 2.27
C VAL A 77 -0.33 -16.96 1.51
N LYS A 78 -0.08 -15.70 1.90
CA LYS A 78 1.00 -14.88 1.33
C LYS A 78 2.39 -15.41 1.70
N MET A 79 2.57 -15.95 2.90
CA MET A 79 3.82 -16.61 3.32
C MET A 79 4.10 -17.93 2.58
N LYS A 80 3.21 -18.42 1.72
CA LYS A 80 3.33 -19.71 1.02
C LYS A 80 3.62 -19.60 -0.48
N ARG A 81 4.01 -18.43 -1.01
CA ARG A 81 4.32 -18.33 -2.45
C ARG A 81 5.62 -17.57 -2.71
N CYS A 82 6.42 -18.11 -3.62
CA CYS A 82 7.52 -17.40 -4.26
C CYS A 82 6.93 -16.64 -5.46
N ASP A 83 7.22 -15.34 -5.57
CA ASP A 83 6.67 -14.48 -6.61
C ASP A 83 7.38 -14.65 -7.97
N LEU A 84 8.46 -15.44 -8.03
CA LEU A 84 9.15 -15.73 -9.30
C LEU A 84 8.28 -16.63 -10.19
N PRO A 85 8.04 -16.25 -11.45
CA PRO A 85 7.10 -16.93 -12.34
C PRO A 85 7.52 -18.37 -12.70
N PHE A 86 8.80 -18.70 -12.52
CA PHE A 86 9.38 -20.01 -12.79
C PHE A 86 9.53 -20.89 -11.52
N CYS A 87 9.01 -20.46 -10.37
CA CYS A 87 9.09 -21.28 -9.15
C CYS A 87 8.05 -22.41 -9.17
N SER A 88 8.52 -23.65 -9.32
CA SER A 88 7.67 -24.86 -9.35
C SER A 88 7.28 -25.40 -7.97
N ASN A 89 7.83 -24.85 -6.87
CA ASN A 89 7.62 -25.36 -5.51
C ASN A 89 6.93 -24.32 -4.61
N PRO A 90 5.59 -24.24 -4.64
CA PRO A 90 4.88 -23.26 -3.83
C PRO A 90 4.88 -23.61 -2.33
N VAL A 91 4.71 -24.88 -1.93
CA VAL A 91 4.26 -25.18 -0.55
C VAL A 91 5.10 -26.21 0.23
N LYS A 92 5.98 -27.00 -0.37
CA LYS A 92 6.51 -28.21 0.29
C LYS A 92 8.03 -28.38 0.19
N SER A 93 8.78 -27.76 1.10
CA SER A 93 9.86 -28.48 1.79
C SER A 93 10.27 -27.71 3.05
N GLU A 94 10.10 -28.33 4.21
CA GLU A 94 10.37 -27.71 5.52
C GLU A 94 11.86 -27.52 5.83
N ARG A 95 12.78 -27.81 4.91
CA ARG A 95 14.22 -27.92 5.27
C ARG A 95 15.23 -27.14 4.44
N LYS A 96 14.87 -26.36 3.40
CA LYS A 96 15.87 -25.60 2.59
C LYS A 96 15.40 -24.26 2.00
N HIS A 97 14.51 -23.53 2.67
CA HIS A 97 13.92 -22.32 2.10
C HIS A 97 14.10 -21.09 2.99
N GLN A 98 15.34 -20.62 3.15
CA GLN A 98 15.54 -19.21 3.46
C GLN A 98 14.92 -18.38 2.31
N ARG A 99 13.96 -17.54 2.67
CA ARG A 99 13.29 -16.62 1.76
C ARG A 99 13.75 -15.21 2.09
N SER A 100 13.80 -14.38 1.07
CA SER A 100 14.07 -12.95 1.22
C SER A 100 12.85 -12.19 0.73
N GLN A 101 12.46 -11.16 1.48
CA GLN A 101 11.47 -10.19 1.05
C GLN A 101 12.19 -8.96 0.54
N CYS A 102 11.75 -8.44 -0.61
CA CYS A 102 12.19 -7.13 -1.05
C CYS A 102 11.55 -6.03 -0.18
N PRO A 103 12.33 -5.13 0.43
CA PRO A 103 11.77 -4.03 1.22
C PRO A 103 11.05 -2.97 0.35
N SER A 104 11.27 -2.96 -0.96
CA SER A 104 10.70 -1.95 -1.87
C SER A 104 9.38 -2.36 -2.52
N CYS A 105 9.29 -3.58 -3.05
CA CYS A 105 8.07 -4.08 -3.70
C CYS A 105 7.32 -5.13 -2.88
N GLU A 106 7.82 -5.46 -1.69
CA GLU A 106 7.25 -6.45 -0.76
C GLU A 106 7.15 -7.89 -1.29
N LYS A 107 7.66 -8.16 -2.50
CA LYS A 107 7.68 -9.49 -3.11
C LYS A 107 8.64 -10.43 -2.39
N TRP A 108 8.27 -11.70 -2.34
CA TRP A 108 8.98 -12.79 -1.70
C TRP A 108 9.62 -13.72 -2.74
N SER A 109 10.87 -14.11 -2.50
CA SER A 109 11.57 -15.07 -3.35
C SER A 109 12.42 -16.02 -2.50
N HIS A 110 12.48 -17.30 -2.89
CA HIS A 110 13.43 -18.24 -2.30
C HIS A 110 14.85 -17.83 -2.69
N LYS A 111 15.82 -17.90 -1.76
CA LYS A 111 17.23 -17.66 -2.09
C LYS A 111 17.72 -18.57 -3.22
N PHE A 112 17.32 -19.85 -3.20
CA PHE A 112 17.60 -20.81 -4.28
C PHE A 112 17.03 -20.37 -5.65
N CYS A 113 15.81 -19.80 -5.70
CA CYS A 113 15.24 -19.33 -6.96
C CYS A 113 15.96 -18.08 -7.50
N LEU A 114 16.75 -17.40 -6.67
CA LEU A 114 17.65 -16.32 -7.05
C LEU A 114 19.09 -16.82 -7.33
N GLY A 115 19.36 -18.13 -7.20
CA GLY A 115 20.70 -18.69 -7.35
C GLY A 115 21.67 -18.32 -6.22
N LEU A 116 21.15 -17.96 -5.04
CA LEU A 116 21.94 -17.51 -3.90
C LEU A 116 22.15 -18.62 -2.88
N ASP A 117 23.33 -18.63 -2.26
CA ASP A 117 23.67 -19.49 -1.12
C ASP A 117 23.02 -18.98 0.19
N GLU A 118 22.94 -19.84 1.22
CA GLU A 118 22.26 -19.54 2.50
C GLU A 118 22.84 -18.29 3.20
N ASP A 119 24.13 -17.99 3.05
CA ASP A 119 24.76 -16.85 3.73
C ASP A 119 24.74 -15.54 2.93
N GLN A 120 24.21 -15.54 1.70
CA GLN A 120 24.19 -14.34 0.87
C GLN A 120 23.01 -13.43 1.24
N LEU A 121 23.33 -12.14 1.45
CA LEU A 121 22.36 -11.06 1.64
C LEU A 121 21.83 -10.58 0.29
N VAL A 122 20.51 -10.51 0.16
CA VAL A 122 19.85 -10.10 -1.08
C VAL A 122 19.72 -8.58 -1.12
N ASN A 123 20.65 -7.90 -1.80
CA ASN A 123 20.58 -6.46 -2.02
C ASN A 123 19.92 -6.09 -3.36
N THR A 124 19.57 -7.09 -4.19
CA THR A 124 19.05 -6.87 -5.54
C THR A 124 17.73 -7.61 -5.71
N CYS A 125 16.68 -6.88 -6.05
CA CYS A 125 15.37 -7.46 -6.34
C CYS A 125 15.16 -7.54 -7.84
N MET A 126 14.93 -8.75 -8.36
CA MET A 126 14.59 -9.02 -9.78
C MET A 126 13.32 -8.28 -10.27
N PHE A 127 12.51 -7.74 -9.36
CA PHE A 127 11.28 -7.01 -9.68
C PHE A 127 11.41 -5.49 -9.56
N CYS A 128 12.49 -4.98 -8.96
CA CYS A 128 12.72 -3.55 -8.74
C CYS A 128 13.88 -3.02 -9.59
N CYS A 129 14.06 -3.58 -10.80
CA CYS A 129 15.02 -3.06 -11.77
C CYS A 129 14.83 -1.56 -12.00
#